data_AF-A0A1D1UUC2-F1
#
_entry.id   AF-A0A1D1UUC2-F1
#
_cell.length_a   1.000
_cell.length_b   1.000
_cell.length_c   1.000
_cell.angle_alpha   90.00
_cell.angle_beta   90.00
_cell.angle_gamma   90.00
#
_symmetry.space_group_name_H-M   'P 1'
#
loop_
_entity.id
_entity.type
_entity.pdbx_description
1 polymer ?
#
loop_
_entity_poly.entity_id
_entity_poly.type
_entity_poly.pdbx_seq_one_letter_code
_entity_poly.pdbx_strand_id
1 'polypeptide(L)'
;MLPGRTLEFVGAKHVLALTRSENSMPHSYTVMICVSPGKFPPVLFLTLQEDKGVLGPIVKRAMYKTRNLHVIASTSGKMTEQLLIEWCEKVFFPHMHHYCIFLAEFWPTFADEDVVEEIKPGELEYEIITIPPKVTSQIQPLDVLCFRMYKGYFRKISNWIFLNDQPGQVHHRDLIIKLHSLIYQQFTSPRFQNLIEQGWHLSGYINKSFTSVNPTEFSFDGLTGHCDHDSCSRSLLLKFGWCKAPLCFHHFRERYHFCKMYLP
;
A
#
# COMPACT_ATOMS: atom_id res chain seq x y z
N MET A 1 5.83 5.44 -19.54
CA MET A 1 7.26 5.10 -19.37
C MET A 1 7.87 6.15 -18.47
N LEU A 2 8.49 5.78 -17.35
CA LEU A 2 9.06 6.78 -16.43
C LEU A 2 10.39 7.32 -17.01
N PRO A 3 10.66 8.64 -16.96
CA PRO A 3 11.94 9.20 -17.39
C PRO A 3 13.12 8.58 -16.62
N GLY A 4 14.24 8.34 -17.30
CA GLY A 4 15.49 7.88 -16.68
C GLY A 4 15.62 6.37 -16.43
N ARG A 5 14.78 5.53 -17.04
CA ARG A 5 14.86 4.05 -16.93
C ARG A 5 15.04 3.33 -18.26
N THR A 6 15.46 4.03 -19.30
CA THR A 6 15.74 3.42 -20.59
C THR A 6 17.24 3.39 -20.82
N LEU A 7 17.77 2.22 -21.18
CA LEU A 7 19.18 2.03 -21.45
C LEU A 7 19.38 2.32 -22.94
N GLU A 8 19.74 3.56 -23.24
CA GLU A 8 19.93 4.06 -24.61
C GLU A 8 21.06 5.09 -24.63
N PHE A 9 21.61 5.39 -25.81
CA PHE A 9 22.65 6.39 -25.96
C PHE A 9 22.18 7.79 -25.49
N VAL A 10 23.06 8.47 -24.74
CA VAL A 10 22.83 9.84 -24.29
C VAL A 10 22.65 10.75 -25.51
N GLY A 11 21.51 11.45 -25.58
CA GLY A 11 21.16 12.33 -26.70
C GLY A 11 20.23 11.71 -27.76
N ALA A 12 19.79 10.46 -27.58
CA ALA A 12 18.79 9.85 -28.44
C ALA A 12 17.46 10.65 -28.41
N LYS A 13 16.99 11.09 -29.59
CA LYS A 13 15.74 11.85 -29.74
C LYS A 13 14.50 10.95 -29.75
N HIS A 14 14.67 9.70 -30.15
CA HIS A 14 13.61 8.70 -30.20
C HIS A 14 14.11 7.44 -29.52
N VAL A 15 13.33 6.95 -28.55
CA VAL A 15 13.64 5.75 -27.79
C VAL A 15 12.51 4.76 -28.02
N LEU A 16 12.80 3.69 -28.75
CA LEU A 16 11.86 2.59 -28.95
C LEU A 16 11.85 1.74 -27.70
N ALA A 17 10.66 1.47 -27.18
CA ALA A 17 10.51 0.63 -26.01
C ALA A 17 9.42 -0.40 -26.24
N LEU A 18 9.82 -1.66 -26.14
CA LEU A 18 8.93 -2.81 -26.20
C LEU A 18 8.11 -2.86 -24.91
N THR A 19 6.81 -2.61 -25.05
CA THR A 19 5.83 -2.86 -23.98
C THR A 19 4.98 -4.05 -24.39
N ARG A 20 4.55 -4.87 -23.42
CA ARG A 20 3.68 -6.03 -23.71
C ARG A 20 2.31 -5.62 -24.29
N SER A 21 1.86 -4.38 -24.05
CA SER A 21 0.61 -3.80 -24.57
C SER A 21 0.50 -2.32 -24.18
N GLU A 22 0.18 -1.43 -25.12
CA GLU A 22 -0.13 -0.01 -24.80
C GLU A 22 -1.35 0.12 -23.88
N ASN A 23 -2.34 -0.77 -23.99
CA ASN A 23 -3.51 -0.85 -23.12
C ASN A 23 -3.21 -1.41 -21.72
N SER A 24 -2.01 -1.98 -21.48
CA SER A 24 -1.60 -2.44 -20.14
C SER A 24 -0.92 -1.33 -19.31
N MET A 25 -0.62 -0.19 -19.94
CA MET A 25 0.05 0.97 -19.37
C MET A 25 -0.86 2.06 -18.73
N PRO A 26 -2.18 2.17 -18.98
CA PRO A 26 -2.98 3.31 -18.52
C PRO A 26 -3.77 3.05 -17.23
N HIS A 27 -3.65 1.88 -16.58
CA HIS A 27 -4.39 1.64 -15.34
C HIS A 27 -3.63 2.21 -14.14
N SER A 28 -3.87 3.49 -13.87
CA SER A 28 -3.48 4.08 -12.60
C SER A 28 -4.36 3.55 -11.46
N TYR A 29 -3.86 3.62 -10.25
CA TYR A 29 -4.63 3.29 -9.05
C TYR A 29 -4.09 4.10 -7.88
N THR A 30 -4.95 4.35 -6.91
CA THR A 30 -4.59 5.05 -5.67
C THR A 30 -4.70 4.11 -4.49
N VAL A 31 -3.69 4.15 -3.63
CA VAL A 31 -3.65 3.43 -2.36
C VAL A 31 -3.72 4.47 -1.26
N MET A 32 -4.80 4.47 -0.48
CA MET A 32 -4.98 5.39 0.63
C MET A 32 -4.65 4.68 1.94
N ILE A 33 -3.51 5.04 2.53
CA ILE A 33 -3.05 4.53 3.82
C ILE A 33 -3.34 5.59 4.87
N CYS A 34 -3.88 5.16 6.01
CA CYS A 34 -3.88 5.91 7.26
C CYS A 34 -3.03 5.17 8.27
N VAL A 35 -2.40 5.89 9.20
CA VAL A 35 -1.64 5.32 10.32
C VAL A 35 -2.02 6.06 11.58
N SER A 36 -2.18 5.33 12.68
CA SER A 36 -2.18 5.89 14.03
C SER A 36 -0.82 5.59 14.67
N PRO A 37 -0.40 6.33 15.72
CA PRO A 37 0.81 5.97 16.47
C PRO A 37 0.83 4.48 16.81
N GLY A 38 1.89 3.81 16.37
CA GLY A 38 2.09 2.38 16.60
C GLY A 38 1.06 1.44 15.97
N LYS A 39 0.22 1.84 15.01
CA LYS A 39 -0.71 0.89 14.36
C LYS A 39 -1.09 1.26 12.93
N PHE A 40 -1.01 0.27 12.05
CA PHE A 40 -1.71 0.30 10.75
C PHE A 40 -3.16 -0.15 10.97
N PRO A 41 -4.15 0.54 10.40
CA PRO A 41 -5.52 0.04 10.33
C PRO A 41 -5.58 -1.37 9.73
N PRO A 42 -6.59 -2.17 10.05
CA PRO A 42 -6.69 -3.52 9.52
C PRO A 42 -7.15 -3.56 8.06
N VAL A 43 -7.69 -2.46 7.52
CA VAL A 43 -8.21 -2.35 6.16
C VAL A 43 -7.48 -1.24 5.39
N LEU A 44 -7.04 -1.55 4.18
CA LEU A 44 -6.44 -0.61 3.23
C LEU A 44 -7.44 -0.27 2.12
N PHE A 45 -7.53 1.01 1.76
CA PHE A 45 -8.41 1.46 0.69
C PHE A 45 -7.66 1.55 -0.65
N LEU A 46 -8.22 0.92 -1.68
CA LEU A 46 -7.63 0.82 -3.01
C LEU A 46 -8.63 1.25 -4.08
N THR A 47 -8.32 2.34 -4.78
CA THR A 47 -9.11 2.85 -5.90
C THR A 47 -8.46 2.45 -7.22
N LEU A 48 -9.13 1.61 -7.99
CA LEU A 48 -8.69 1.18 -9.32
C LEU A 48 -9.22 2.12 -10.41
N GLN A 49 -8.48 2.28 -11.49
CA GLN A 49 -9.00 2.98 -12.67
C GLN A 49 -9.86 2.04 -13.52
N GLU A 50 -11.11 2.42 -13.77
CA GLU A 50 -12.06 1.71 -14.65
C GLU A 50 -12.73 2.71 -15.59
N ASP A 51 -12.92 2.38 -16.86
CA ASP A 51 -13.46 3.30 -17.88
C ASP A 51 -14.81 3.94 -17.49
N LYS A 52 -15.67 3.16 -16.82
CA LYS A 52 -16.99 3.61 -16.35
C LYS A 52 -16.98 4.12 -14.91
N GLY A 53 -15.81 4.19 -14.28
CA GLY A 53 -15.63 4.52 -12.88
C GLY A 53 -16.22 3.53 -11.88
N VAL A 54 -16.66 2.36 -12.34
CA VAL A 54 -17.28 1.34 -11.50
C VAL A 54 -16.78 -0.04 -11.87
N LEU A 55 -16.64 -0.91 -10.87
CA LEU A 55 -16.39 -2.32 -11.11
C LEU A 55 -17.68 -2.97 -11.62
N GLY A 56 -17.68 -3.42 -12.88
CA GLY A 56 -18.83 -4.10 -13.49
C GLY A 56 -19.24 -5.39 -12.74
N PRO A 57 -20.49 -5.88 -12.85
CA PRO A 57 -20.97 -7.03 -12.09
C PRO A 57 -20.13 -8.30 -12.26
N ILE A 58 -19.71 -8.59 -13.49
CA ILE A 58 -18.84 -9.73 -13.81
C ILE A 58 -17.47 -9.57 -13.13
N VAL A 59 -16.89 -8.37 -13.21
CA VAL A 59 -15.63 -8.03 -12.55
C VAL A 59 -15.75 -8.19 -11.03
N LYS A 60 -16.77 -7.61 -10.40
CA LYS A 60 -17.00 -7.73 -8.95
C LYS A 60 -17.17 -9.18 -8.49
N ARG A 61 -17.70 -10.05 -9.36
CA ARG A 61 -17.88 -11.48 -9.07
C ARG A 61 -16.57 -12.26 -9.20
N ALA A 62 -15.80 -12.01 -10.26
CA ALA A 62 -14.59 -12.76 -10.59
C ALA A 62 -13.32 -12.27 -9.89
N MET A 63 -13.26 -10.97 -9.54
CA MET A 63 -12.08 -10.36 -8.94
C MET A 63 -11.71 -11.02 -7.61
N TYR A 64 -10.42 -11.01 -7.31
CA TYR A 64 -9.93 -11.47 -6.01
C TYR A 64 -10.53 -10.65 -4.86
N LYS A 65 -11.00 -11.33 -3.81
CA LYS A 65 -11.57 -10.70 -2.61
C LYS A 65 -10.73 -11.04 -1.39
N THR A 66 -10.49 -10.04 -0.56
CA THR A 66 -9.78 -10.17 0.71
C THR A 66 -10.41 -9.25 1.75
N ARG A 67 -10.22 -9.56 3.03
CA ARG A 67 -10.84 -8.82 4.15
C ARG A 67 -10.05 -7.59 4.59
N ASN A 68 -8.78 -7.50 4.23
CA ASN A 68 -7.89 -6.39 4.61
C ASN A 68 -7.79 -5.30 3.53
N LEU A 69 -8.59 -5.38 2.46
CA LEU A 69 -8.69 -4.34 1.44
C LEU A 69 -10.16 -3.96 1.24
N HIS A 70 -10.43 -2.67 1.14
CA HIS A 70 -11.64 -2.12 0.54
C HIS A 70 -11.31 -1.64 -0.86
N VAL A 71 -11.84 -2.34 -1.88
CA VAL A 71 -11.49 -2.10 -3.29
C VAL A 71 -12.66 -1.45 -4.01
N ILE A 72 -12.40 -0.28 -4.60
CA ILE A 72 -13.36 0.49 -5.39
C ILE A 72 -12.72 0.91 -6.73
N ALA A 73 -13.49 1.62 -7.56
CA ALA A 73 -13.03 2.15 -8.83
C ALA A 73 -13.41 3.62 -9.03
N SER A 74 -12.67 4.31 -9.89
CA SER A 74 -13.03 5.60 -10.48
C SER A 74 -12.52 5.71 -11.90
N THR A 75 -13.01 6.68 -12.67
CA THR A 75 -12.62 6.87 -14.08
C THR A 75 -11.14 7.21 -14.25
N SER A 76 -10.55 7.87 -13.25
CA SER A 76 -9.15 8.30 -13.26
C SER A 76 -8.25 7.48 -12.34
N GLY A 77 -8.80 6.58 -11.52
CA GLY A 77 -8.07 5.90 -10.44
C GLY A 77 -7.65 6.82 -9.29
N LYS A 78 -7.98 8.13 -9.34
CA LYS A 78 -7.69 9.12 -8.30
C LYS A 78 -8.82 9.21 -7.28
N MET A 79 -8.51 9.78 -6.12
CA MET A 79 -9.48 10.11 -5.08
C MET A 79 -10.41 11.25 -5.54
N THR A 80 -11.66 11.15 -5.14
CA THR A 80 -12.71 12.18 -5.27
C THR A 80 -13.36 12.37 -3.90
N GLU A 81 -14.19 13.39 -3.76
CA GLU A 81 -14.96 13.63 -2.53
C GLU A 81 -15.86 12.45 -2.15
N GLN A 82 -16.58 11.87 -3.11
CA GLN A 82 -17.43 10.69 -2.84
C GLN A 82 -16.60 9.48 -2.41
N LEU A 83 -15.39 9.31 -2.95
CA LEU A 83 -14.48 8.24 -2.51
C LEU A 83 -13.90 8.51 -1.12
N LEU A 84 -13.72 9.78 -0.76
CA LEU A 84 -13.29 10.16 0.58
C LEU A 84 -14.38 9.84 1.61
N ILE A 85 -15.64 10.18 1.32
CA ILE A 85 -16.80 9.80 2.14
C ILE A 85 -16.83 8.28 2.36
N GLU A 86 -16.69 7.50 1.27
CA GLU A 86 -16.70 6.04 1.38
C GLU A 86 -15.49 5.50 2.16
N TRP A 87 -14.32 6.11 1.99
CA TRP A 87 -13.16 5.79 2.81
C TRP A 87 -13.41 6.06 4.29
N CYS A 88 -14.01 7.21 4.62
CA CYS A 88 -14.37 7.56 6.00
C CYS A 88 -15.29 6.50 6.62
N GLU A 89 -16.41 6.19 5.97
CA GLU A 89 -17.39 5.23 6.47
C GLU A 89 -16.87 3.80 6.57
N LYS A 90 -16.13 3.32 5.54
CA LYS A 90 -15.81 1.90 5.39
C LYS A 90 -14.47 1.52 5.98
N VAL A 91 -13.56 2.48 6.16
CA VAL A 91 -12.19 2.23 6.58
C VAL A 91 -11.79 3.07 7.78
N PHE A 92 -12.10 4.36 7.80
CA PHE A 92 -11.64 5.24 8.87
C PHE A 92 -12.47 5.06 10.15
N PHE A 93 -13.73 5.47 10.16
CA PHE A 93 -14.59 5.46 11.35
C PHE A 93 -14.71 4.11 12.06
N PRO A 94 -14.79 2.94 11.38
CA PRO A 94 -14.88 1.65 12.05
C PRO A 94 -13.68 1.29 12.93
N HIS A 95 -12.58 2.04 12.84
CA HIS A 95 -11.32 1.76 13.55
C HIS A 95 -10.89 2.89 14.48
N MET A 96 -11.76 3.88 14.68
CA MET A 96 -11.49 5.05 15.49
C MET A 96 -11.98 4.84 16.92
N HIS A 97 -11.29 5.51 17.84
CA HIS A 97 -11.72 5.62 19.23
C HIS A 97 -12.65 6.82 19.41
N HIS A 98 -13.33 6.93 20.56
CA HIS A 98 -14.29 7.99 20.84
C HIS A 98 -13.74 9.41 20.62
N TYR A 99 -12.44 9.65 20.80
CA TYR A 99 -11.79 10.92 20.48
C TYR A 99 -10.57 10.68 19.59
N CYS A 100 -10.44 11.42 18.49
CA CYS A 100 -9.26 11.33 17.62
C CYS A 100 -8.93 12.62 16.88
N ILE A 101 -7.65 12.85 16.65
CA ILE A 101 -7.13 13.90 15.79
C ILE A 101 -6.74 13.29 14.45
N PHE A 102 -7.33 13.78 13.36
CA PHE A 102 -7.00 13.38 12.00
C PHE A 102 -6.08 14.41 11.34
N LEU A 103 -4.81 14.04 11.13
CA LEU A 103 -3.86 14.86 10.39
C LEU A 103 -4.03 14.62 8.89
N ALA A 104 -4.67 15.57 8.22
CA ALA A 104 -4.93 15.51 6.78
C ALA A 104 -3.86 16.27 5.97
N GLU A 105 -3.57 15.79 4.76
CA GLU A 105 -2.80 16.59 3.81
C GLU A 105 -3.64 17.78 3.30
N PHE A 106 -2.98 18.86 2.87
CA PHE A 106 -3.68 19.97 2.21
C PHE A 106 -4.26 19.52 0.87
N TRP A 107 -5.54 19.14 0.89
CA TRP A 107 -6.35 18.87 -0.29
C TRP A 107 -7.68 19.60 -0.12
N PRO A 108 -8.14 20.42 -1.09
CA PRO A 108 -9.36 21.23 -0.93
C PRO A 108 -10.59 20.42 -0.52
N THR A 109 -10.66 19.14 -0.89
CA THR A 109 -11.74 18.23 -0.51
C THR A 109 -11.74 17.87 0.98
N PHE A 110 -10.60 17.91 1.67
CA PHE A 110 -10.53 17.79 3.14
C PHE A 110 -10.90 19.10 3.85
N ALA A 111 -10.90 20.23 3.14
CA ALA A 111 -11.26 21.54 3.70
C ALA A 111 -12.77 21.79 3.72
N ASP A 112 -13.56 20.89 3.10
CA ASP A 112 -15.01 20.87 3.19
C ASP A 112 -15.43 19.99 4.39
N GLU A 113 -15.30 20.57 5.59
CA GLU A 113 -15.56 19.88 6.86
C GLU A 113 -17.02 19.45 7.00
N ASP A 114 -17.94 20.17 6.35
CA ASP A 114 -19.39 19.93 6.42
C ASP A 114 -19.76 18.52 5.94
N VAL A 115 -19.13 18.06 4.84
CA VAL A 115 -19.41 16.74 4.24
C VAL A 115 -18.97 15.59 5.14
N VAL A 116 -17.85 15.74 5.86
CA VAL A 116 -17.35 14.69 6.75
C VAL A 116 -18.11 14.68 8.08
N GLU A 117 -18.53 15.84 8.58
CA GLU A 117 -19.34 15.95 9.80
C GLU A 117 -20.74 15.35 9.59
N GLU A 118 -21.35 15.47 8.42
CA GLU A 118 -22.67 14.88 8.13
C GLU A 118 -22.69 13.34 8.22
N ILE A 119 -21.59 12.67 7.87
CA ILE A 119 -21.48 11.20 7.83
C ILE A 119 -20.86 10.60 9.10
N LYS A 120 -20.39 11.45 10.00
CA LYS A 120 -19.72 11.07 11.24
C LYS A 120 -20.70 10.35 12.19
N PRO A 121 -20.32 9.20 12.76
CA PRO A 121 -21.11 8.58 13.82
C PRO A 121 -21.24 9.53 15.01
N GLY A 122 -22.45 9.73 15.55
CA GLY A 122 -22.70 10.71 16.62
C GLY A 122 -21.96 10.45 17.94
N GLU A 123 -21.40 9.25 18.14
CA GLU A 123 -20.59 8.87 19.30
C GLU A 123 -19.08 9.16 19.12
N LEU A 124 -18.67 9.58 17.92
CA LEU A 124 -17.29 9.84 17.57
C LEU A 124 -17.02 11.34 17.69
N GLU A 125 -16.05 11.73 18.49
CA GLU A 125 -15.45 13.06 18.47
C GLU A 125 -14.18 13.00 17.62
N TYR A 126 -14.13 13.81 16.56
CA TYR A 126 -12.91 13.96 15.76
C TYR A 126 -12.60 15.44 15.54
N GLU A 127 -11.31 15.74 15.42
CA GLU A 127 -10.79 17.04 14.97
C GLU A 127 -9.91 16.81 13.73
N ILE A 128 -10.13 17.57 12.65
CA ILE A 128 -9.26 17.54 11.47
C ILE A 128 -8.23 18.65 11.61
N ILE A 129 -6.95 18.28 11.55
CA ILE A 129 -5.85 19.23 11.46
C ILE A 129 -5.24 19.12 10.08
N THR A 130 -5.36 20.19 9.30
CA THR A 130 -4.78 20.24 7.95
C THR A 130 -3.31 20.63 8.01
N ILE A 131 -2.46 19.78 7.45
CA ILE A 131 -1.03 20.04 7.27
C ILE A 131 -0.86 21.20 6.27
N PRO A 132 -0.07 22.24 6.57
CA PRO A 132 0.11 23.35 5.63
C PRO A 132 0.62 22.89 4.26
N PRO A 133 0.28 23.63 3.18
CA PRO A 133 0.80 23.31 1.86
C PRO A 133 2.34 23.29 1.83
N LYS A 134 2.90 22.40 1.00
CA LYS A 134 4.36 22.29 0.72
C LYS A 134 5.24 21.81 1.88
N VAL A 135 4.67 21.43 3.03
CA VAL A 135 5.43 20.85 4.15
C VAL A 135 5.10 19.38 4.44
N THR A 136 4.22 18.75 3.66
CA THR A 136 3.83 17.33 3.83
C THR A 136 5.04 16.39 3.91
N SER A 137 6.04 16.58 3.04
CA SER A 137 7.26 15.76 3.03
C SER A 137 8.15 15.91 4.26
N GLN A 138 7.91 16.95 5.08
CA GLN A 138 8.69 17.26 6.28
C GLN A 138 7.95 16.84 7.55
N ILE A 139 6.63 17.01 7.59
CA ILE A 139 5.86 16.82 8.83
C ILE A 139 4.79 15.73 8.74
N GLN A 140 4.49 15.15 7.59
CA GLN A 140 3.50 14.06 7.53
C GLN A 140 4.19 12.69 7.75
N PRO A 141 3.82 11.88 8.75
CA PRO A 141 4.51 10.62 9.09
C PRO A 141 4.51 9.60 7.95
N LEU A 142 3.47 9.63 7.12
CA LEU A 142 3.35 8.79 5.95
C LEU A 142 4.43 9.15 4.91
N ASP A 143 4.51 10.39 4.46
CA ASP A 143 5.49 10.84 3.46
C ASP A 143 6.93 10.85 3.97
N VAL A 144 7.13 11.22 5.24
CA VAL A 144 8.45 11.23 5.88
C VAL A 144 9.06 9.82 5.86
N LEU A 145 8.27 8.78 6.15
CA LEU A 145 8.80 7.42 6.29
C LEU A 145 7.90 6.30 5.74
N CYS A 146 6.65 6.19 6.21
CA CYS A 146 5.87 4.96 6.03
C CYS A 146 5.56 4.64 4.56
N PHE A 147 5.12 5.62 3.76
CA PHE A 147 4.87 5.45 2.33
C PHE A 147 6.13 5.12 1.56
N ARG A 148 7.27 5.71 1.92
CA ARG A 148 8.56 5.41 1.29
C ARG A 148 8.90 3.92 1.46
N MET A 149 8.75 3.40 2.68
CA MET A 149 8.99 1.99 2.97
C MET A 149 7.99 1.07 2.26
N TYR A 150 6.71 1.42 2.28
CA TYR A 150 5.66 0.65 1.59
C TYR A 150 5.88 0.58 0.08
N LYS A 151 6.13 1.72 -0.58
CA LYS A 151 6.44 1.80 -2.01
C LYS A 151 7.74 1.07 -2.34
N GLY A 152 8.75 1.17 -1.48
CA GLY A 152 10.01 0.42 -1.60
C GLY A 152 9.80 -1.09 -1.60
N TYR A 153 8.97 -1.59 -0.68
CA TYR A 153 8.62 -3.00 -0.57
C TYR A 153 7.89 -3.52 -1.82
N PHE A 154 6.86 -2.79 -2.26
CA PHE A 154 6.13 -3.12 -3.48
C PHE A 154 7.06 -3.16 -4.71
N ARG A 155 7.96 -2.18 -4.81
CA ARG A 155 8.94 -2.09 -5.90
C ARG A 155 9.91 -3.26 -5.89
N LYS A 156 10.37 -3.73 -4.73
CA LYS A 156 11.26 -4.89 -4.61
C LYS A 156 10.58 -6.16 -5.12
N ILE A 157 9.34 -6.41 -4.73
CA ILE A 157 8.56 -7.56 -5.25
C ILE A 157 8.34 -7.42 -6.75
N SER A 158 7.89 -6.25 -7.21
CA SER A 158 7.62 -6.02 -8.63
C SER A 158 8.87 -6.24 -9.48
N ASN A 159 10.01 -5.67 -9.08
CA ASN A 159 11.28 -5.88 -9.77
C ASN A 159 11.68 -7.35 -9.80
N TRP A 160 11.49 -8.09 -8.71
CA TRP A 160 11.79 -9.52 -8.66
C TRP A 160 10.91 -10.31 -9.64
N ILE A 161 9.61 -10.01 -9.71
CA ILE A 161 8.67 -10.62 -10.68
C ILE A 161 9.16 -10.40 -12.11
N PHE A 162 9.55 -9.17 -12.45
CA PHE A 162 10.06 -8.83 -13.78
C PHE A 162 11.38 -9.54 -14.10
N LEU A 163 12.34 -9.54 -13.17
CA LEU A 163 13.66 -10.15 -13.37
C LEU A 163 13.61 -11.68 -13.51
N ASN A 164 12.63 -12.33 -12.89
CA ASN A 164 12.48 -13.79 -12.91
C ASN A 164 11.38 -14.27 -13.87
N ASP A 165 10.94 -13.41 -14.81
CA ASP A 165 9.87 -13.65 -15.80
C ASP A 165 8.70 -14.47 -15.26
N GLN A 166 8.19 -14.06 -14.09
CA GLN A 166 7.10 -14.78 -13.46
C GLN A 166 5.78 -14.56 -14.22
N PRO A 167 4.89 -15.57 -14.25
CA PRO A 167 3.60 -15.44 -14.89
C PRO A 167 2.73 -14.39 -14.18
N GLY A 168 2.13 -13.49 -14.96
CA GLY A 168 1.23 -12.41 -14.51
C GLY A 168 1.80 -11.02 -14.77
N GLN A 169 1.06 -10.17 -15.49
CA GLN A 169 1.48 -8.77 -15.68
C GLN A 169 1.17 -7.98 -14.41
N VAL A 170 2.18 -7.34 -13.80
CA VAL A 170 2.06 -6.57 -12.53
C VAL A 170 0.93 -5.52 -12.55
N HIS A 171 0.50 -5.13 -13.75
CA HIS A 171 -0.57 -4.17 -14.00
C HIS A 171 -1.98 -4.77 -14.06
N HIS A 172 -2.14 -6.10 -14.00
CA HIS A 172 -3.45 -6.72 -13.93
C HIS A 172 -4.09 -6.51 -12.55
N ARG A 173 -5.38 -6.16 -12.56
CA ARG A 173 -6.21 -5.91 -11.37
C ARG A 173 -6.00 -6.93 -10.24
N ASP A 174 -6.14 -8.22 -10.52
CA ASP A 174 -6.03 -9.26 -9.49
C ASP A 174 -4.62 -9.40 -8.92
N LEU A 175 -3.58 -9.10 -9.72
CA LEU A 175 -2.21 -9.08 -9.22
C LEU A 175 -1.99 -7.87 -8.31
N ILE A 176 -2.48 -6.69 -8.70
CA ILE A 176 -2.46 -5.47 -7.86
C ILE A 176 -3.15 -5.73 -6.52
N ILE A 177 -4.40 -6.24 -6.54
CA ILE A 177 -5.17 -6.52 -5.32
C ILE A 177 -4.44 -7.54 -4.44
N LYS A 178 -4.00 -8.67 -4.99
CA LYS A 178 -3.29 -9.70 -4.21
C LYS A 178 -1.98 -9.18 -3.60
N LEU A 179 -1.19 -8.41 -4.37
CA LEU A 179 0.06 -7.85 -3.87
C LEU A 179 -0.19 -6.83 -2.76
N HIS A 180 -1.09 -5.86 -2.95
CA HIS A 180 -1.41 -4.89 -1.92
C HIS A 180 -1.95 -5.56 -0.66
N SER A 181 -2.76 -6.61 -0.81
CA SER A 181 -3.25 -7.40 0.31
C SER A 181 -2.11 -8.03 1.12
N LEU A 182 -1.22 -8.76 0.45
CA LEU A 182 -0.13 -9.48 1.12
C LEU A 182 0.93 -8.53 1.69
N ILE A 183 1.24 -7.45 0.97
CA ILE A 183 2.19 -6.42 1.41
C ILE A 183 1.62 -5.67 2.61
N TYR A 184 0.37 -5.22 2.54
CA TYR A 184 -0.26 -4.54 3.67
C TYR A 184 -0.31 -5.45 4.90
N GLN A 185 -0.63 -6.74 4.69
CA GLN A 185 -0.52 -7.74 5.76
C GLN A 185 0.89 -7.78 6.37
N GLN A 186 1.97 -7.65 5.59
CA GLN A 186 3.32 -7.54 6.17
C GLN A 186 3.45 -6.35 7.11
N PHE A 187 3.02 -5.16 6.67
CA PHE A 187 3.13 -3.92 7.43
C PHE A 187 2.28 -3.92 8.70
N THR A 188 1.20 -4.71 8.76
CA THR A 188 0.43 -4.93 10.00
C THR A 188 1.12 -5.84 11.03
N SER A 189 2.27 -6.44 10.72
CA SER A 189 3.04 -7.26 11.66
C SER A 189 3.57 -6.42 12.84
N PRO A 190 3.52 -6.93 14.08
CA PRO A 190 4.17 -6.29 15.24
C PRO A 190 5.65 -5.94 14.98
N ARG A 191 6.32 -6.69 14.11
CA ARG A 191 7.71 -6.44 13.71
C ARG A 191 7.97 -5.01 13.21
N PHE A 192 7.00 -4.42 12.51
CA PHE A 192 7.15 -3.12 11.87
C PHE A 192 6.39 -2.01 12.62
N GLN A 193 5.87 -2.29 13.81
CA GLN A 193 5.11 -1.34 14.60
C GLN A 193 5.92 -0.07 14.91
N ASN A 194 7.19 -0.24 15.30
CA ASN A 194 8.11 0.86 15.59
C ASN A 194 8.44 1.72 14.36
N LEU A 195 8.21 1.24 13.12
CA LEU A 195 8.39 2.06 11.92
C LEU A 195 7.43 3.24 11.92
N ILE A 196 6.19 3.01 12.38
CA ILE A 196 5.15 4.03 12.43
C ILE A 196 5.54 5.07 13.46
N GLU A 197 5.88 4.62 14.67
CA GLU A 197 6.36 5.49 15.75
C GLU A 197 7.57 6.31 15.32
N GLN A 198 8.53 5.71 14.62
CA GLN A 198 9.67 6.42 14.07
C GLN A 198 9.23 7.48 13.04
N GLY A 199 8.20 7.21 12.23
CA GLY A 199 7.59 8.19 11.33
C GLY A 199 7.04 9.41 12.10
N TRP A 200 6.28 9.18 13.17
CA TRP A 200 5.75 10.24 14.03
C TRP A 200 6.86 11.05 14.72
N HIS A 201 7.93 10.37 15.16
CA HIS A 201 9.08 11.02 15.77
C HIS A 201 9.83 11.92 14.78
N LEU A 202 10.13 11.39 13.58
CA LEU A 202 10.82 12.16 12.53
C LEU A 202 9.98 13.33 12.02
N SER A 203 8.66 13.24 12.09
CA SER A 203 7.73 14.32 11.80
C SER A 203 7.62 15.38 12.91
N GLY A 204 8.22 15.15 14.08
CA GLY A 204 8.23 16.10 15.20
C GLY A 204 6.99 16.06 16.10
N TYR A 205 6.12 15.05 15.96
CA TYR A 205 4.90 14.94 16.77
C TYR A 205 5.10 14.22 18.10
N ILE A 206 6.16 13.41 18.22
CA ILE A 206 6.50 12.71 19.45
C ILE A 206 8.00 12.85 19.77
N ASN A 207 8.32 13.01 21.05
CA ASN A 207 9.70 13.19 21.51
C ASN A 207 10.48 11.87 21.58
N LYS A 208 9.77 10.73 21.72
CA LYS A 208 10.40 9.42 21.89
C LYS A 208 10.85 8.88 20.54
N SER A 209 12.13 8.50 20.45
CA SER A 209 12.67 7.79 19.30
C SER A 209 12.49 6.28 19.46
N PHE A 210 12.40 5.57 18.33
CA PHE A 210 12.18 4.14 18.32
C PHE A 210 13.14 3.47 17.32
N THR A 211 13.83 2.43 17.77
CA THR A 211 14.56 1.56 16.84
C THR A 211 13.53 0.80 16.00
N SER A 212 13.46 1.13 14.72
CA SER A 212 12.57 0.49 13.76
C SER A 212 13.32 -0.51 12.90
N VAL A 213 12.64 -1.59 12.54
CA VAL A 213 13.14 -2.57 11.56
C VAL A 213 12.73 -2.09 10.18
N ASN A 214 13.70 -1.93 9.26
CA ASN A 214 13.40 -1.65 7.86
C ASN A 214 12.71 -2.87 7.22
N PRO A 215 11.45 -2.74 6.73
CA PRO A 215 10.72 -3.87 6.17
C PRO A 215 11.41 -4.50 4.95
N THR A 216 12.07 -3.68 4.15
CA THR A 216 12.77 -4.13 2.94
C THR A 216 14.02 -4.92 3.32
N GLU A 217 14.86 -4.38 4.19
CA GLU A 217 16.08 -5.08 4.64
C GLU A 217 15.70 -6.40 5.32
N PHE A 218 14.73 -6.37 6.22
CA PHE A 218 14.28 -7.57 6.91
C PHE A 218 13.80 -8.65 5.93
N SER A 219 12.99 -8.28 4.93
CA SER A 219 12.30 -9.26 4.09
C SER A 219 13.11 -9.73 2.90
N PHE A 220 14.05 -8.94 2.38
CA PHE A 220 14.72 -9.22 1.11
C PHE A 220 16.24 -9.40 1.22
N ASP A 221 16.88 -8.93 2.29
CA ASP A 221 18.33 -9.02 2.40
C ASP A 221 18.75 -10.36 3.04
N GLY A 222 19.87 -10.90 2.58
CA GLY A 222 20.45 -12.14 3.11
C GLY A 222 19.59 -13.39 2.92
N LEU A 223 18.67 -13.38 1.94
CA LEU A 223 17.86 -14.57 1.61
C LEU A 223 18.78 -15.71 1.15
N THR A 224 18.76 -16.80 1.92
CA THR A 224 19.54 -18.02 1.68
C THR A 224 18.67 -19.25 1.97
N GLY A 225 19.05 -20.41 1.44
CA GLY A 225 18.35 -21.67 1.68
C GLY A 225 17.15 -21.90 0.75
N HIS A 226 16.15 -22.63 1.25
CA HIS A 226 14.99 -23.09 0.48
C HIS A 226 13.69 -22.49 1.00
N CYS A 227 12.66 -22.56 0.18
CA CYS A 227 11.31 -22.16 0.57
C CYS A 227 10.82 -23.05 1.72
N ASP A 228 10.07 -22.46 2.66
CA ASP A 228 9.53 -23.12 3.88
C ASP A 228 8.49 -24.22 3.61
N HIS A 229 8.21 -24.52 2.34
CA HIS A 229 7.28 -25.55 1.94
C HIS A 229 8.04 -26.77 1.44
N ASP A 230 7.62 -27.95 1.93
CA ASP A 230 8.24 -29.23 1.57
C ASP A 230 8.36 -29.42 0.06
N SER A 231 9.50 -29.96 -0.35
CA SER A 231 9.84 -30.26 -1.74
C SER A 231 9.78 -29.05 -2.70
N CYS A 232 9.84 -27.81 -2.19
CA CYS A 232 9.89 -26.61 -3.01
C CYS A 232 11.33 -26.20 -3.35
N SER A 233 11.72 -26.35 -4.62
CA SER A 233 13.03 -25.93 -5.15
C SER A 233 13.03 -24.54 -5.79
N ARG A 234 11.91 -23.79 -5.72
CA ARG A 234 11.79 -22.47 -6.35
C ARG A 234 12.61 -21.43 -5.60
N SER A 235 13.18 -20.48 -6.34
CA SER A 235 13.93 -19.34 -5.81
C SER A 235 13.11 -18.53 -4.79
N LEU A 236 13.78 -18.13 -3.71
CA LEU A 236 13.19 -17.29 -2.68
C LEU A 236 12.87 -15.89 -3.21
N LEU A 237 11.72 -15.38 -2.79
CA LEU A 237 11.30 -14.00 -3.01
C LEU A 237 11.55 -13.16 -1.77
N LEU A 238 11.10 -13.65 -0.60
CA LEU A 238 11.13 -12.88 0.65
C LEU A 238 11.09 -13.77 1.89
N LYS A 239 11.41 -13.17 3.03
CA LYS A 239 11.14 -13.68 4.38
C LYS A 239 9.89 -12.98 4.94
N PHE A 240 8.90 -13.76 5.36
CA PHE A 240 7.60 -13.23 5.77
C PHE A 240 7.68 -12.49 7.12
N GLY A 241 7.11 -11.28 7.19
CA GLY A 241 7.18 -10.37 8.34
C GLY A 241 6.53 -10.91 9.61
N TRP A 242 5.58 -11.84 9.51
CA TRP A 242 4.92 -12.47 10.67
C TRP A 242 5.69 -13.69 11.16
N CYS A 243 5.67 -14.77 10.38
CA CYS A 243 6.20 -16.08 10.77
C CYS A 243 7.67 -16.32 10.40
N LYS A 244 8.38 -15.34 9.83
CA LYS A 244 9.77 -15.49 9.34
C LYS A 244 9.97 -16.58 8.27
N ALA A 245 8.90 -17.18 7.75
CA ALA A 245 9.00 -18.20 6.71
C ALA A 245 9.69 -17.63 5.46
N PRO A 246 10.77 -18.25 4.94
CA PRO A 246 11.30 -17.93 3.63
C PRO A 246 10.36 -18.47 2.54
N LEU A 247 9.87 -17.60 1.66
CA LEU A 247 8.87 -17.96 0.66
C LEU A 247 9.34 -17.62 -0.75
N CYS A 248 9.09 -18.54 -1.69
CA CYS A 248 9.12 -18.24 -3.12
C CYS A 248 7.85 -17.49 -3.56
N PHE A 249 7.85 -16.91 -4.75
CA PHE A 249 6.70 -16.16 -5.27
C PHE A 249 5.40 -16.99 -5.33
N HIS A 250 5.48 -18.28 -5.67
CA HIS A 250 4.32 -19.16 -5.72
C HIS A 250 3.68 -19.34 -4.34
N HIS A 251 4.48 -19.63 -3.31
CA HIS A 251 3.97 -19.83 -1.96
C HIS A 251 3.52 -18.52 -1.31
N PHE A 252 4.22 -17.43 -1.59
CA PHE A 252 3.81 -16.10 -1.16
C PHE A 252 2.46 -15.68 -1.76
N ARG A 253 2.33 -15.71 -3.10
CA ARG A 253 1.19 -15.11 -3.81
C ARG A 253 0.14 -16.11 -4.27
N GLU A 254 0.53 -17.16 -4.98
CA GLU A 254 -0.44 -18.08 -5.61
C GLU A 254 -1.14 -18.97 -4.58
N ARG A 255 -0.37 -19.45 -3.59
CA ARG A 255 -0.92 -20.11 -2.40
C ARG A 255 -1.41 -19.12 -1.34
N TYR A 256 -1.18 -17.83 -1.57
CA TYR A 256 -1.67 -16.73 -0.75
C TYR A 256 -1.33 -16.90 0.74
N HIS A 257 -0.04 -16.79 1.07
CA HIS A 257 0.43 -16.94 2.45
C HIS A 257 0.00 -15.74 3.30
N PHE A 258 -1.10 -15.88 4.04
CA PHE A 258 -1.72 -14.82 4.84
C PHE A 258 -1.63 -15.11 6.35
N CYS A 259 -0.40 -15.33 6.84
CA CYS A 259 -0.16 -15.68 8.24
C CYS A 259 -0.28 -14.49 9.20
N LYS A 260 -0.78 -14.75 10.40
CA LYS A 260 -0.88 -13.80 11.54
C LYS A 260 -0.14 -14.30 12.79
N MET A 261 0.61 -15.40 12.69
CA MET A 261 1.45 -15.85 13.79
C MET A 261 2.74 -15.04 13.79
N TYR A 262 2.93 -14.23 14.82
CA TYR A 262 4.14 -13.44 14.98
C TYR A 262 5.24 -14.27 15.66
N LEU A 263 6.36 -14.45 14.98
CA LEU A 263 7.59 -14.98 15.55
C LEU A 263 8.57 -13.83 15.80
N PRO A 264 8.91 -13.47 17.05
CA PRO A 264 9.82 -12.36 17.37
C PRO A 264 11.17 -12.49 16.63
#